data_AF-A0A321L920-F1
#
_entry.id   AF-A0A321L920-F1
#
_cell.length_a   1.000
_cell.length_b   1.000
_cell.length_c   1.000
_cell.angle_alpha   90.00
_cell.angle_beta   90.00
_cell.angle_gamma   90.00
#
_symmetry.space_group_name_H-M   'P 1'
#
loop_
_entity.id
_entity.type
_entity.pdbx_description
1 polymer ?
#
loop_
_entity_poly.entity_id
_entity_poly.type
_entity_poly.pdbx_seq_one_letter_code
_entity_poly.pdbx_strand_id
1 'polypeptide(L)'
;MRKAELKFILAASAAFFLAANALAQQKTEGQPGQAAVPAAAVVTAAPSTAAAPDLAERERILLDRIERLERRLAELESRSPGGLAADVSAKPTAAPPDASAMTPNAHPAGTEDVTNLGKAAGKLDVAKSAEGTQAPAKKEPFAFADFTWLTGNPRTKESPIDTKVFTGEIRFDTAYHYSFNHPQDHTIGGSSEVFRSDEVQVTQIGVGGDFHWNNVRGRLMTQFGMYSQTTPRNDASTGRGQWQLDNAYRYISEAYGGYHFDKLNGINVDAGIFMSYVGLYSYYQFDNWSYQPSYVSSNTPWFFNGVRIQIFPSEKLKIEPWIINGWQSYGKFNKAPGIGGQILWRPSGAVSLVLNNYWGTDTLGIPGRKRIHTDDSIQVEYLDQPDRNLSKAAFTFTFDAGCEYGKNSGVNCGSADPQNPSQYFLGFMAYNRLWFHKDLFALTLGGGAITNPGRYLVLIPPINGATAFSGTPYFTAGPGDKYKAWDASVTFDWMPKQFSTFRFEYNHRAANVPYFSGEGGITPPGGNVGPPGSLVPGWVPDLRKYERRFTIALLVKL
;
A
#
# COMPACT_ATOMS: atom_id res chain seq x y z
N MET A 1 17.04 24.14 -16.40
CA MET A 1 16.05 23.20 -16.99
C MET A 1 16.28 23.15 -18.50
N ARG A 2 16.87 22.08 -19.06
CA ARG A 2 17.03 21.98 -20.52
C ARG A 2 15.72 21.47 -21.12
N LYS A 3 15.13 22.21 -22.06
CA LYS A 3 13.85 21.86 -22.73
C LYS A 3 13.80 20.44 -23.32
N ALA A 4 14.96 19.83 -23.60
CA ALA A 4 15.06 18.46 -24.11
C ALA A 4 14.73 17.38 -23.07
N GLU A 5 15.13 17.57 -21.81
CA GLU A 5 14.90 16.59 -20.73
C GLU A 5 13.41 16.53 -20.35
N LEU A 6 12.76 17.69 -20.26
CA LEU A 6 11.31 17.79 -19.99
C LEU A 6 10.48 17.15 -21.11
N LYS A 7 10.87 17.34 -22.37
CA LYS A 7 10.20 16.72 -23.53
C LYS A 7 10.37 15.20 -23.54
N PHE A 8 11.54 14.68 -23.17
CA PHE A 8 11.77 13.24 -23.08
C PHE A 8 10.96 12.59 -21.95
N ILE A 9 10.84 13.24 -20.80
CA ILE A 9 10.04 12.75 -19.65
C ILE A 9 8.54 12.75 -19.97
N LEU A 10 8.03 13.83 -20.57
CA LEU A 10 6.64 13.90 -21.05
C LEU A 10 6.38 12.85 -22.13
N ALA A 11 7.34 12.63 -23.04
CA ALA A 11 7.24 11.61 -24.08
C ALA A 11 7.30 10.18 -23.51
N ALA A 12 8.12 9.90 -22.50
CA ALA A 12 8.20 8.59 -21.85
C ALA A 12 6.91 8.26 -21.08
N SER A 13 6.35 9.24 -20.37
CA SER A 13 5.07 9.11 -19.67
C SER A 13 3.92 8.92 -20.67
N ALA A 14 3.88 9.73 -21.74
CA ALA A 14 2.91 9.59 -22.82
C ALA A 14 3.06 8.26 -23.60
N ALA A 15 4.29 7.78 -23.79
CA ALA A 15 4.56 6.48 -24.42
C ALA A 15 4.11 5.31 -23.53
N PHE A 16 4.19 5.44 -22.21
CA PHE A 16 3.61 4.48 -21.28
C PHE A 16 2.08 4.48 -21.38
N PHE A 17 1.44 5.66 -21.43
CA PHE A 17 0.00 5.81 -21.69
C PHE A 17 -0.43 5.20 -23.03
N LEU A 18 0.35 5.41 -24.09
CA LEU A 18 0.08 4.88 -25.43
C LEU A 18 0.33 3.37 -25.53
N ALA A 19 1.37 2.84 -24.88
CA ALA A 19 1.64 1.40 -24.83
C ALA A 19 0.56 0.66 -24.04
N ALA A 20 0.12 1.21 -22.91
CA ALA A 20 -1.01 0.67 -22.15
C ALA A 20 -2.31 0.68 -22.96
N ASN A 21 -2.56 1.73 -23.76
CA ASN A 21 -3.69 1.80 -24.69
C ASN A 21 -3.57 0.84 -25.88
N ALA A 22 -2.37 0.67 -26.45
CA ALA A 22 -2.12 -0.24 -27.56
C ALA A 22 -2.29 -1.71 -27.15
N LEU A 23 -1.82 -2.08 -25.96
CA LEU A 23 -2.11 -3.39 -25.33
C LEU A 23 -3.61 -3.57 -25.02
N ALA A 24 -4.35 -2.47 -24.77
CA ALA A 24 -5.80 -2.50 -24.59
C ALA A 24 -6.60 -2.69 -25.88
N GLN A 25 -6.05 -2.27 -27.04
CA GLN A 25 -6.72 -2.36 -28.35
C GLN A 25 -6.45 -3.65 -29.11
N GLN A 26 -5.42 -4.43 -28.76
CA GLN A 26 -4.96 -5.57 -29.56
C GLN A 26 -5.85 -6.84 -29.50
N LYS A 27 -7.16 -6.73 -29.18
CA LYS A 27 -8.08 -7.88 -29.24
C LYS A 27 -9.54 -7.54 -29.56
N THR A 28 -9.75 -6.57 -30.44
CA THR A 28 -11.08 -6.32 -31.04
C THR A 28 -10.90 -5.87 -32.49
N GLU A 29 -10.64 -6.83 -33.38
CA GLU A 29 -10.90 -6.65 -34.81
C GLU A 29 -12.18 -7.37 -35.20
N GLY A 30 -13.05 -6.61 -35.87
CA GLY A 30 -14.36 -7.05 -36.35
C GLY A 30 -15.25 -5.86 -36.69
N GLN A 31 -14.82 -5.02 -37.64
CA GLN A 31 -15.71 -4.16 -38.46
C GLN A 31 -16.28 -5.00 -39.63
N PRO A 32 -17.34 -4.59 -40.37
CA PRO A 32 -17.68 -3.22 -40.82
C PRO A 32 -19.18 -2.86 -40.68
N GLY A 33 -19.69 -1.65 -40.95
CA GLY A 33 -19.13 -0.44 -41.56
C GLY A 33 -20.14 0.73 -41.58
N GLN A 34 -19.59 1.91 -41.90
CA GLN A 34 -20.13 3.05 -42.64
C GLN A 34 -21.63 3.43 -42.58
N ALA A 35 -21.91 4.60 -42.00
CA ALA A 35 -22.20 5.88 -42.70
C ALA A 35 -23.41 6.69 -42.19
N ALA A 36 -23.15 8.01 -42.14
CA ALA A 36 -24.06 9.15 -42.29
C ALA A 36 -25.00 9.56 -41.14
N VAL A 37 -24.84 10.83 -40.74
CA VAL A 37 -25.81 11.67 -40.02
C VAL A 37 -26.58 12.47 -41.08
N PRO A 38 -27.90 12.72 -40.91
CA PRO A 38 -28.29 14.10 -40.62
C PRO A 38 -29.45 14.27 -39.61
N ALA A 39 -29.41 15.45 -38.96
CA ALA A 39 -30.44 16.33 -38.43
C ALA A 39 -31.87 15.86 -38.05
N ALA A 40 -32.23 16.21 -36.81
CA ALA A 40 -33.49 16.74 -36.27
C ALA A 40 -34.82 16.55 -37.04
N ALA A 41 -35.80 15.93 -36.36
CA ALA A 41 -37.22 16.26 -36.47
C ALA A 41 -37.96 15.92 -35.17
N VAL A 42 -38.82 16.85 -34.72
CA VAL A 42 -39.79 16.70 -33.64
C VAL A 42 -41.06 16.05 -34.22
N VAL A 43 -41.53 14.94 -33.65
CA VAL A 43 -42.93 14.47 -33.77
C VAL A 43 -43.38 13.80 -32.47
N THR A 44 -44.59 14.13 -32.06
CA THR A 44 -45.34 13.71 -30.87
C THR A 44 -46.05 12.35 -31.00
N ALA A 45 -46.16 11.67 -29.85
CA ALA A 45 -47.20 10.73 -29.36
C ALA A 45 -47.23 9.25 -29.81
N ALA A 46 -47.02 8.33 -28.84
CA ALA A 46 -47.94 7.27 -28.35
C ALA A 46 -47.19 6.23 -27.47
N PRO A 47 -47.82 5.59 -26.46
CA PRO A 47 -47.14 4.77 -25.47
C PRO A 47 -46.87 3.35 -26.00
N SER A 48 -45.61 2.91 -25.89
CA SER A 48 -45.20 1.53 -26.16
C SER A 48 -45.17 0.74 -24.85
N THR A 49 -46.11 -0.18 -24.71
CA THR A 49 -46.13 -1.24 -23.69
C THR A 49 -45.13 -2.33 -24.04
N ALA A 50 -44.00 -2.38 -23.33
CA ALA A 50 -43.17 -3.57 -23.23
C ALA A 50 -43.24 -4.08 -21.79
N ALA A 51 -43.99 -5.17 -21.60
CA ALA A 51 -44.22 -5.81 -20.32
C ALA A 51 -42.91 -6.40 -19.78
N ALA A 52 -42.59 -6.06 -18.52
CA ALA A 52 -41.65 -6.82 -17.70
C ALA A 52 -42.20 -8.25 -17.48
N PRO A 53 -41.37 -9.30 -17.37
CA PRO A 53 -41.87 -10.61 -17.00
C PRO A 53 -42.50 -10.53 -15.60
N ASP A 54 -43.69 -11.10 -15.48
CA ASP A 54 -44.49 -11.19 -14.26
C ASP A 54 -43.65 -11.76 -13.10
N LEU A 55 -43.78 -11.16 -11.92
CA LEU A 55 -43.07 -11.55 -10.69
C LEU A 55 -43.27 -13.05 -10.38
N ALA A 56 -44.40 -13.63 -10.79
CA ALA A 56 -44.72 -15.04 -10.66
C ALA A 56 -43.81 -15.98 -11.47
N GLU A 57 -43.33 -15.57 -12.65
CA GLU A 57 -42.45 -16.41 -13.49
C GLU A 57 -41.03 -16.46 -12.90
N ARG A 58 -40.56 -15.34 -12.34
CA ARG A 58 -39.30 -15.29 -11.61
C ARG A 58 -39.33 -16.19 -10.37
N GLU A 59 -40.44 -16.23 -9.64
CA GLU A 59 -40.63 -17.12 -8.49
C GLU A 59 -40.64 -18.60 -8.90
N ARG A 60 -41.30 -18.96 -10.01
CA ARG A 60 -41.26 -20.33 -10.56
C ARG A 60 -39.84 -20.77 -10.93
N ILE A 61 -39.07 -19.90 -11.58
CA ILE A 61 -37.68 -20.19 -11.94
C ILE A 61 -36.80 -20.37 -10.69
N LEU A 62 -37.07 -19.61 -9.62
CA LEU A 62 -36.35 -19.74 -8.35
C LEU A 62 -36.70 -21.05 -7.64
N LEU A 63 -37.97 -21.45 -7.61
CA LEU A 63 -38.40 -22.72 -7.01
C LEU A 63 -37.82 -23.94 -7.76
N ASP A 64 -37.84 -23.94 -9.09
CA ASP A 64 -37.24 -25.00 -9.92
C ASP A 64 -35.71 -25.07 -9.76
N ARG A 65 -35.07 -23.95 -9.41
CA ARG A 65 -33.63 -23.91 -9.08
C ARG A 65 -33.35 -24.47 -7.68
N ILE A 66 -34.21 -24.20 -6.70
CA ILE A 66 -34.10 -24.75 -5.34
C ILE A 66 -34.28 -26.27 -5.37
N GLU A 67 -35.31 -26.78 -6.05
CA GLU A 67 -35.57 -28.23 -6.11
C GLU A 67 -34.41 -29.00 -6.77
N ARG A 68 -33.78 -28.43 -7.80
CA ARG A 68 -32.57 -29.01 -8.41
C ARG A 68 -31.37 -29.00 -7.48
N LEU A 69 -31.22 -27.98 -6.63
CA LEU A 69 -30.13 -27.90 -5.66
C LEU A 69 -30.35 -28.90 -4.52
N GLU A 70 -31.59 -29.06 -4.05
CA GLU A 70 -31.96 -30.06 -3.04
C GLU A 70 -31.71 -31.49 -3.53
N ARG A 71 -32.08 -31.82 -4.79
CA ARG A 71 -31.73 -33.13 -5.38
C ARG A 71 -30.22 -33.37 -5.43
N ARG A 72 -29.45 -32.35 -5.79
CA ARG A 72 -27.99 -32.44 -5.83
C ARG A 72 -27.37 -32.64 -4.46
N LEU A 73 -27.94 -32.01 -3.43
CA LEU A 73 -27.52 -32.18 -2.05
C LEU A 73 -27.84 -33.58 -1.55
N ALA A 74 -29.03 -34.10 -1.82
CA ALA A 74 -29.41 -35.48 -1.49
C ALA A 74 -28.53 -36.52 -2.21
N GLU A 75 -28.16 -36.29 -3.48
CA GLU A 75 -27.20 -37.14 -4.20
C GLU A 75 -25.80 -37.12 -3.54
N LEU A 76 -25.34 -35.95 -3.07
CA LEU A 76 -24.05 -35.81 -2.40
C LEU A 76 -24.04 -36.46 -1.01
N GLU A 77 -25.14 -36.34 -0.27
CA GLU A 77 -25.32 -36.96 1.05
C GLU A 77 -25.43 -38.49 0.93
N SER A 78 -26.09 -38.99 -0.13
CA SER A 78 -26.18 -40.44 -0.41
C SER A 78 -24.85 -41.07 -0.86
N ARG A 79 -23.85 -40.25 -1.23
CA ARG A 79 -22.54 -40.71 -1.71
C ARG A 79 -21.47 -40.84 -0.62
N SER A 80 -21.82 -40.72 0.66
CA SER A 80 -20.92 -41.09 1.77
C SER A 80 -21.30 -42.42 2.41
N PRO A 81 -20.42 -43.43 2.33
CA PRO A 81 -20.27 -44.43 3.38
C PRO A 81 -18.93 -44.24 4.10
N GLY A 82 -18.98 -44.19 5.43
CA GLY A 82 -17.86 -43.84 6.30
C GLY A 82 -16.84 -44.94 6.63
N GLY A 83 -15.99 -44.58 7.60
CA GLY A 83 -15.01 -45.39 8.34
C GLY A 83 -13.88 -44.46 8.82
N LEU A 84 -13.55 -44.24 10.10
CA LEU A 84 -13.60 -45.10 11.30
C LEU A 84 -13.62 -44.26 12.59
N ALA A 85 -14.50 -44.63 13.53
CA ALA A 85 -14.35 -44.57 14.99
C ALA A 85 -15.12 -45.81 15.50
N ALA A 86 -14.75 -46.62 16.49
CA ALA A 86 -13.79 -46.60 17.60
C ALA A 86 -13.26 -48.05 17.79
N ASP A 87 -12.24 -48.39 18.59
CA ASP A 87 -12.25 -48.38 20.06
C ASP A 87 -10.93 -49.01 20.57
N VAL A 88 -10.21 -48.40 21.52
CA VAL A 88 -9.73 -49.06 22.75
C VAL A 88 -9.45 -47.99 23.81
N SER A 89 -10.20 -48.07 24.90
CA SER A 89 -10.01 -47.36 26.16
C SER A 89 -8.87 -47.96 27.00
N ALA A 90 -7.91 -47.13 27.45
CA ALA A 90 -7.12 -47.36 28.68
C ALA A 90 -6.51 -46.03 29.18
N LYS A 91 -6.73 -45.71 30.46
CA LYS A 91 -6.33 -44.47 31.17
C LYS A 91 -4.99 -44.68 31.95
N PRO A 92 -4.43 -43.70 32.70
CA PRO A 92 -3.20 -42.98 32.34
C PRO A 92 -2.04 -43.19 33.33
N THR A 93 -0.79 -42.94 32.90
CA THR A 93 0.31 -42.71 33.86
C THR A 93 1.43 -41.82 33.30
N ALA A 94 1.81 -40.87 34.17
CA ALA A 94 3.12 -40.26 34.36
C ALA A 94 3.64 -39.18 33.39
N ALA A 95 4.18 -38.15 34.02
CA ALA A 95 4.74 -36.90 33.52
C ALA A 95 6.25 -37.06 33.14
N PRO A 96 6.98 -35.99 32.77
CA PRO A 96 7.98 -35.99 31.70
C PRO A 96 9.42 -36.23 32.19
N PRO A 97 10.41 -36.18 31.28
CA PRO A 97 11.69 -35.60 31.66
C PRO A 97 12.18 -34.46 30.76
N ASP A 98 13.05 -33.72 31.41
CA ASP A 98 13.75 -32.47 31.12
C ASP A 98 14.63 -32.39 29.87
N ALA A 99 14.98 -31.14 29.62
CA ALA A 99 16.05 -30.63 28.77
C ALA A 99 17.43 -31.26 29.02
N SER A 100 18.26 -31.28 27.97
CA SER A 100 19.64 -30.79 28.08
C SER A 100 20.21 -30.38 26.73
N ALA A 101 20.96 -29.28 26.77
CA ALA A 101 21.73 -28.67 25.70
C ALA A 101 22.92 -29.52 25.22
N MET A 102 23.45 -29.21 24.03
CA MET A 102 24.88 -29.23 23.73
C MET A 102 25.20 -28.41 22.45
N THR A 103 25.95 -27.32 22.63
CA THR A 103 26.79 -26.60 21.65
C THR A 103 28.18 -27.28 21.57
N PRO A 104 29.20 -26.67 20.92
CA PRO A 104 29.43 -26.46 19.49
C PRO A 104 30.72 -27.22 19.04
N ASN A 105 31.02 -27.27 17.73
CA ASN A 105 32.39 -27.58 17.32
C ASN A 105 32.79 -26.81 16.06
N ALA A 106 34.06 -26.38 16.07
CA ALA A 106 34.66 -25.48 15.10
C ALA A 106 36.00 -26.06 14.59
N HIS A 107 36.39 -25.56 13.41
CA HIS A 107 37.77 -25.42 12.84
C HIS A 107 38.43 -26.61 12.11
N PRO A 108 39.44 -26.40 11.23
CA PRO A 108 39.81 -25.18 10.45
C PRO A 108 40.36 -25.41 8.99
N ALA A 109 40.66 -24.26 8.35
CA ALA A 109 41.79 -23.96 7.44
C ALA A 109 41.71 -24.25 5.92
N GLY A 110 42.01 -23.19 5.16
CA GLY A 110 42.26 -23.19 3.71
C GLY A 110 42.36 -21.75 3.17
N THR A 111 43.54 -21.15 3.31
CA THR A 111 43.98 -19.84 2.81
C THR A 111 44.12 -19.82 1.27
N GLU A 112 43.75 -18.71 0.61
CA GLU A 112 44.68 -17.87 -0.17
C GLU A 112 44.02 -16.61 -0.75
N ASP A 113 44.87 -15.60 -0.90
CA ASP A 113 44.67 -14.19 -1.26
C ASP A 113 43.97 -13.93 -2.61
N VAL A 114 43.41 -12.70 -2.76
CA VAL A 114 43.70 -11.74 -3.86
C VAL A 114 42.65 -10.59 -3.83
N THR A 115 43.13 -9.43 -3.35
CA THR A 115 42.87 -8.04 -3.77
C THR A 115 41.43 -7.49 -3.94
N ASN A 116 41.08 -6.58 -3.00
CA ASN A 116 40.74 -5.16 -3.17
C ASN A 116 39.63 -4.67 -4.15
N LEU A 117 38.89 -3.65 -3.68
CA LEU A 117 37.83 -2.79 -4.31
C LEU A 117 36.40 -3.38 -4.31
N GLY A 118 35.33 -2.72 -3.87
CA GLY A 118 35.10 -1.36 -3.36
C GLY A 118 33.79 -1.28 -2.56
N LYS A 119 33.75 -0.36 -1.61
CA LYS A 119 32.63 -0.01 -0.71
C LYS A 119 31.76 1.08 -1.36
N ALA A 120 30.46 1.13 -1.04
CA ALA A 120 29.67 2.36 -1.12
C ALA A 120 28.50 2.35 -0.12
N ALA A 121 28.76 2.86 1.08
CA ALA A 121 27.80 3.51 1.95
C ALA A 121 28.42 4.86 2.35
N GLY A 122 27.60 5.92 2.32
CA GLY A 122 28.06 7.31 2.24
C GLY A 122 28.88 7.80 3.44
N LYS A 123 29.87 8.65 3.15
CA LYS A 123 30.43 9.62 4.10
C LYS A 123 30.82 10.91 3.38
N LEU A 124 30.49 12.03 4.01
CA LEU A 124 30.95 13.38 3.72
C LEU A 124 32.37 13.60 4.27
N ASP A 125 33.23 14.14 3.40
CA ASP A 125 34.53 14.81 3.50
C ASP A 125 35.39 14.82 4.78
N VAL A 126 36.66 14.38 4.65
CA VAL A 126 37.87 15.09 5.14
C VAL A 126 39.02 14.90 4.14
N ALA A 127 39.79 15.96 3.93
CA ALA A 127 40.73 16.21 2.85
C ALA A 127 42.11 15.51 2.89
N LYS A 128 42.67 15.45 1.67
CA LYS A 128 44.08 15.56 1.22
C LYS A 128 45.00 14.33 1.14
N SER A 129 45.47 14.16 -0.11
CA SER A 129 46.69 13.51 -0.64
C SER A 129 46.78 11.99 -0.64
N ALA A 130 46.58 11.39 -1.81
CA ALA A 130 47.68 10.89 -2.66
C ALA A 130 47.16 10.65 -4.09
N GLU A 131 47.86 11.21 -5.08
CA GLU A 131 47.55 11.09 -6.50
C GLU A 131 47.75 9.64 -6.97
N GLY A 132 46.63 9.02 -7.35
CA GLY A 132 46.60 7.88 -8.24
C GLY A 132 45.44 8.12 -9.19
N THR A 133 45.70 8.11 -10.49
CA THR A 133 44.74 8.38 -11.56
C THR A 133 43.68 7.28 -11.60
N GLN A 134 42.75 7.31 -10.64
CA GLN A 134 41.51 6.55 -10.69
C GLN A 134 40.58 7.25 -11.68
N ALA A 135 40.06 6.50 -12.63
CA ALA A 135 38.90 6.94 -13.41
C ALA A 135 37.85 7.51 -12.43
N PRO A 136 37.22 8.66 -12.72
CA PRO A 136 36.31 9.29 -11.77
C PRO A 136 35.30 8.26 -11.28
N ALA A 137 35.25 8.03 -9.96
CA ALA A 137 34.23 7.16 -9.38
C ALA A 137 32.87 7.60 -9.90
N LYS A 138 32.08 6.67 -10.45
CA LYS A 138 30.74 7.00 -10.94
C LYS A 138 29.96 7.59 -9.77
N LYS A 139 29.35 8.75 -9.99
CA LYS A 139 28.55 9.42 -8.97
C LYS A 139 27.34 8.55 -8.64
N GLU A 140 27.20 8.22 -7.37
CA GLU A 140 26.09 7.42 -6.84
C GLU A 140 24.75 8.12 -7.11
N PRO A 141 23.73 7.39 -7.57
CA PRO A 141 22.40 7.95 -7.78
C PRO A 141 21.88 8.69 -6.55
N PHE A 142 21.40 9.92 -6.76
CA PHE A 142 20.82 10.80 -5.75
C PHE A 142 21.74 11.20 -4.58
N ALA A 143 23.05 10.99 -4.68
CA ALA A 143 24.02 11.40 -3.64
C ALA A 143 24.51 12.85 -3.79
N PHE A 144 24.01 13.61 -4.78
CA PHE A 144 24.51 14.95 -5.09
C PHE A 144 23.96 16.07 -4.19
N ALA A 145 23.03 15.78 -3.29
CA ALA A 145 22.43 16.73 -2.35
C ALA A 145 21.86 16.01 -1.10
N ASP A 146 21.57 16.78 -0.04
CA ASP A 146 20.85 16.29 1.15
C ASP A 146 19.35 16.22 0.84
N PHE A 147 18.77 15.02 1.00
CA PHE A 147 17.35 14.75 0.78
C PHE A 147 16.61 14.34 2.07
N THR A 148 17.22 14.54 3.24
CA THR A 148 16.62 14.23 4.54
C THR A 148 15.40 15.08 4.89
N TRP A 149 15.13 16.12 4.09
CA TRP A 149 13.94 16.96 4.23
C TRP A 149 12.68 16.34 3.62
N LEU A 150 12.79 15.40 2.67
CA LEU A 150 11.65 14.79 1.99
C LEU A 150 10.76 14.00 2.96
N THR A 151 9.44 14.04 2.75
CA THR A 151 8.54 13.05 3.37
C THR A 151 8.66 11.73 2.60
N GLY A 152 8.52 10.61 3.32
CA GLY A 152 8.75 9.27 2.79
C GLY A 152 10.23 8.86 2.82
N ASN A 153 11.12 9.69 3.36
CA ASN A 153 12.54 9.43 3.50
C ASN A 153 12.97 9.58 4.98
N PRO A 154 13.86 8.72 5.49
CA PRO A 154 14.37 8.89 6.84
C PRO A 154 15.28 10.13 6.91
N ARG A 155 15.20 10.85 8.03
CA ARG A 155 16.11 11.98 8.33
C ARG A 155 17.48 11.57 8.88
N THR A 156 17.73 10.26 9.03
CA THR A 156 19.02 9.72 9.49
C THR A 156 20.10 9.99 8.45
N LYS A 157 21.25 10.50 8.87
CA LYS A 157 22.39 10.82 7.98
C LYS A 157 23.44 9.71 7.94
N GLU A 158 23.44 8.84 8.93
CA GLU A 158 24.35 7.70 9.05
C GLU A 158 23.59 6.46 9.57
N SER A 159 24.18 5.28 9.35
CA SER A 159 23.74 4.05 10.01
C SER A 159 24.76 3.64 11.08
N PRO A 160 24.35 3.41 12.34
CA PRO A 160 25.18 2.80 13.38
C PRO A 160 25.55 1.34 13.11
N ILE A 161 24.86 0.63 12.20
CA ILE A 161 25.07 -0.79 11.93
C ILE A 161 25.45 -0.97 10.46
N ASP A 162 26.64 -0.50 10.07
CA ASP A 162 27.11 -0.61 8.69
C ASP A 162 28.42 -1.40 8.61
N THR A 163 28.42 -2.46 7.80
CA THR A 163 29.57 -3.34 7.57
C THR A 163 29.84 -3.46 6.08
N LYS A 164 30.90 -4.18 5.69
CA LYS A 164 31.20 -4.41 4.27
C LYS A 164 30.11 -5.17 3.53
N VAL A 165 29.32 -6.00 4.23
CA VAL A 165 28.42 -6.99 3.61
C VAL A 165 26.95 -6.78 3.94
N PHE A 166 26.69 -5.92 4.92
CA PHE A 166 25.38 -5.77 5.54
C PHE A 166 25.26 -4.40 6.19
N THR A 167 24.15 -3.73 5.93
CA THR A 167 23.72 -2.51 6.64
C THR A 167 22.45 -2.85 7.42
N GLY A 168 22.57 -2.97 8.73
CA GLY A 168 21.46 -3.27 9.63
C GLY A 168 20.53 -2.09 9.82
N GLU A 169 19.26 -2.40 10.03
CA GLU A 169 18.20 -1.44 10.35
C GLU A 169 17.28 -2.02 11.43
N ILE A 170 17.05 -1.24 12.48
CA ILE A 170 16.11 -1.57 13.55
C ILE A 170 15.11 -0.43 13.70
N ARG A 171 13.83 -0.76 13.70
CA ARG A 171 12.72 0.21 13.83
C ARG A 171 11.81 -0.14 14.98
N PHE A 172 11.38 0.90 15.71
CA PHE A 172 10.31 0.82 16.70
C PHE A 172 9.33 1.96 16.46
N ASP A 173 8.05 1.61 16.36
CA ASP A 173 6.94 2.54 16.33
C ASP A 173 6.00 2.18 17.49
N THR A 174 6.00 3.04 18.51
CA THR A 174 5.12 2.93 19.66
C THR A 174 4.25 4.17 19.74
N ALA A 175 2.93 4.00 19.76
CA ALA A 175 1.99 5.10 19.72
C ALA A 175 0.86 4.94 20.74
N TYR A 176 0.35 6.07 21.20
CA TYR A 176 -0.87 6.20 21.95
C TYR A 176 -1.84 7.06 21.13
N HIS A 177 -3.04 6.57 20.91
CA HIS A 177 -4.07 7.29 20.19
C HIS A 177 -5.26 7.55 21.10
N TYR A 178 -5.82 8.75 21.02
CA TYR A 178 -7.04 9.12 21.73
C TYR A 178 -8.09 9.61 20.74
N SER A 179 -9.12 8.80 20.53
CA SER A 179 -10.28 9.13 19.71
C SER A 179 -11.31 9.89 20.53
N PHE A 180 -11.72 11.06 20.05
CA PHE A 180 -12.78 11.85 20.65
C PHE A 180 -14.20 11.30 20.38
N ASN A 181 -14.30 10.15 19.71
CA ASN A 181 -15.54 9.40 19.57
C ASN A 181 -15.72 8.33 20.66
N HIS A 182 -14.69 8.08 21.49
CA HIS A 182 -14.73 7.17 22.64
C HIS A 182 -15.28 5.77 22.33
N PRO A 183 -14.77 5.06 21.30
CA PRO A 183 -15.29 3.73 20.98
C PRO A 183 -15.12 2.76 22.15
N GLN A 184 -16.22 2.17 22.63
CA GLN A 184 -16.24 1.29 23.81
C GLN A 184 -15.36 0.03 23.68
N ASP A 185 -15.07 -0.40 22.45
CA ASP A 185 -14.20 -1.55 22.14
C ASP A 185 -12.77 -1.13 21.80
N HIS A 186 -12.45 0.15 22.03
CA HIS A 186 -11.20 0.81 21.69
C HIS A 186 -10.85 0.77 20.20
N THR A 187 -11.74 0.33 19.30
CA THR A 187 -11.36 0.06 17.90
C THR A 187 -11.47 1.32 17.06
N ILE A 188 -10.39 1.63 16.33
CA ILE A 188 -10.36 2.69 15.31
C ILE A 188 -10.43 2.03 13.94
N GLY A 189 -11.51 2.33 13.20
CA GLY A 189 -11.67 1.92 11.80
C GLY A 189 -11.19 2.98 10.81
N GLY A 190 -10.94 2.56 9.57
CA GLY A 190 -10.75 3.45 8.45
C GLY A 190 -9.39 4.16 8.37
N SER A 191 -8.36 3.61 9.02
CA SER A 191 -6.96 4.01 8.92
C SER A 191 -6.10 2.78 8.61
N SER A 192 -4.96 2.98 7.96
CA SER A 192 -3.95 1.94 7.72
C SER A 192 -2.78 2.03 8.70
N GLU A 193 -2.84 2.95 9.68
CA GLU A 193 -1.73 3.29 10.59
C GLU A 193 -2.17 3.36 12.04
N VAL A 194 -3.45 3.64 12.28
CA VAL A 194 -4.01 3.90 13.61
C VAL A 194 -5.20 2.98 13.86
N PHE A 195 -5.12 2.17 14.91
CA PHE A 195 -6.00 0.99 15.02
C PHE A 195 -6.76 0.88 16.32
N ARG A 196 -6.20 1.32 17.45
CA ARG A 196 -6.94 1.32 18.72
C ARG A 196 -6.73 2.62 19.50
N SER A 197 -7.70 2.95 20.33
CA SER A 197 -7.80 4.18 21.12
C SER A 197 -7.65 3.91 22.60
N ASP A 198 -7.12 4.88 23.34
CA ASP A 198 -7.01 4.89 24.81
C ASP A 198 -6.06 3.80 25.36
N GLU A 199 -5.07 3.40 24.54
CA GLU A 199 -4.06 2.42 24.91
C GLU A 199 -2.73 2.69 24.20
N VAL A 200 -1.63 2.22 24.80
CA VAL A 200 -0.30 2.24 24.18
C VAL A 200 -0.14 1.01 23.30
N GLN A 201 0.22 1.24 22.04
CA GLN A 201 0.36 0.22 21.03
C GLN A 201 1.78 0.17 20.49
N VAL A 202 2.26 -1.03 20.24
CA VAL A 202 3.38 -1.24 19.33
C VAL A 202 2.79 -1.39 17.93
N THR A 203 2.90 -0.34 17.14
CA THR A 203 2.40 -0.30 15.76
C THR A 203 3.27 -1.14 14.85
N GLN A 204 4.60 -0.98 14.98
CA GLN A 204 5.58 -1.69 14.18
C GLN A 204 6.88 -1.94 14.96
N ILE A 205 7.43 -3.16 14.83
CA ILE A 205 8.84 -3.45 15.11
C ILE A 205 9.44 -4.06 13.84
N GLY A 206 10.57 -3.51 13.42
CA GLY A 206 11.34 -4.02 12.31
C GLY A 206 12.76 -4.34 12.74
N VAL A 207 13.20 -5.55 12.46
CA VAL A 207 14.60 -5.96 12.56
C VAL A 207 14.99 -6.54 11.21
N GLY A 208 16.05 -6.00 10.64
CA GLY A 208 16.43 -6.35 9.28
C GLY A 208 17.61 -5.53 8.78
N GLY A 209 17.68 -5.39 7.46
CA GLY A 209 18.71 -4.61 6.79
C GLY A 209 18.92 -5.03 5.35
N ASP A 210 19.89 -4.38 4.73
CA ASP A 210 20.30 -4.61 3.35
C ASP A 210 21.58 -5.45 3.33
N PHE A 211 21.55 -6.54 2.58
CA PHE A 211 22.70 -7.36 2.24
C PHE A 211 23.30 -6.86 0.93
N HIS A 212 24.61 -6.70 0.89
CA HIS A 212 25.33 -6.24 -0.30
C HIS A 212 26.69 -6.92 -0.39
N TRP A 213 26.97 -7.59 -1.50
CA TRP A 213 28.28 -8.18 -1.76
C TRP A 213 28.55 -8.21 -3.25
N ASN A 214 29.53 -7.43 -3.70
CA ASN A 214 29.79 -7.18 -5.12
C ASN A 214 28.49 -6.74 -5.81
N ASN A 215 28.09 -7.46 -6.86
CA ASN A 215 26.87 -7.22 -7.61
C ASN A 215 25.62 -7.90 -7.02
N VAL A 216 25.75 -8.64 -5.92
CA VAL A 216 24.61 -9.29 -5.27
C VAL A 216 24.03 -8.38 -4.20
N ARG A 217 22.71 -8.24 -4.20
CA ARG A 217 21.98 -7.43 -3.23
C ARG A 217 20.77 -8.18 -2.68
N GLY A 218 20.36 -7.84 -1.47
CA GLY A 218 19.11 -8.33 -0.90
C GLY A 218 18.67 -7.46 0.26
N ARG A 219 17.42 -7.61 0.67
CA ARG A 219 16.88 -6.96 1.86
C ARG A 219 15.97 -7.93 2.58
N LEU A 220 16.04 -7.92 3.90
CA LEU A 220 15.07 -8.53 4.78
C LEU A 220 14.66 -7.48 5.81
N MET A 221 13.37 -7.25 5.96
CA MET A 221 12.82 -6.46 7.05
C MET A 221 11.61 -7.17 7.62
N THR A 222 11.68 -7.46 8.92
CA THR A 222 10.58 -8.08 9.66
C THR A 222 9.51 -7.06 10.02
N GLN A 223 8.33 -7.58 10.37
CA GLN A 223 7.18 -6.79 10.78
C GLN A 223 6.49 -7.44 11.98
N PHE A 224 6.61 -6.84 13.16
CA PHE A 224 5.82 -7.20 14.34
C PHE A 224 4.98 -6.01 14.81
N GLY A 225 4.09 -6.23 15.78
CA GLY A 225 3.12 -5.22 16.21
C GLY A 225 1.86 -5.20 15.34
N MET A 226 1.06 -4.14 15.47
CA MET A 226 -0.26 -4.03 14.83
C MET A 226 -0.24 -4.24 13.31
N TYR A 227 0.80 -3.76 12.62
CA TYR A 227 0.96 -3.95 11.16
C TYR A 227 0.92 -5.42 10.71
N SER A 228 1.37 -6.37 11.55
CA SER A 228 1.29 -7.80 11.23
C SER A 228 -0.15 -8.34 11.15
N GLN A 229 -1.14 -7.60 11.63
CA GLN A 229 -2.56 -7.93 11.51
C GLN A 229 -3.26 -7.00 10.52
N THR A 230 -2.94 -5.71 10.56
CA THR A 230 -3.73 -4.66 9.92
C THR A 230 -3.38 -4.44 8.45
N THR A 231 -2.15 -4.78 8.04
CA THR A 231 -1.77 -4.73 6.62
C THR A 231 -2.28 -5.96 5.85
N PRO A 232 -2.05 -7.21 6.30
CA PRO A 232 -2.53 -8.40 5.59
C PRO A 232 -4.05 -8.50 5.46
N ARG A 233 -4.83 -8.00 6.44
CA ARG A 233 -6.31 -7.97 6.35
C ARG A 233 -6.83 -7.19 5.14
N ASN A 234 -6.04 -6.26 4.61
CA ASN A 234 -6.41 -5.40 3.50
C ASN A 234 -6.05 -6.03 2.14
N ASP A 235 -5.50 -7.24 2.13
CA ASP A 235 -5.22 -8.04 0.94
C ASP A 235 -6.31 -9.11 0.73
N ALA A 236 -7.18 -8.88 -0.25
CA ALA A 236 -8.23 -9.83 -0.62
C ALA A 236 -7.71 -11.07 -1.37
N SER A 237 -6.47 -11.07 -1.87
CA SER A 237 -5.88 -12.19 -2.62
C SER A 237 -5.65 -13.43 -1.75
N THR A 238 -5.59 -13.24 -0.42
CA THR A 238 -5.47 -14.29 0.59
C THR A 238 -6.64 -15.29 0.56
N GLY A 239 -7.81 -14.87 0.06
CA GLY A 239 -8.96 -15.75 -0.13
C GLY A 239 -8.92 -16.61 -1.40
N ARG A 240 -7.84 -16.55 -2.18
CA ARG A 240 -7.67 -17.34 -3.41
C ARG A 240 -6.58 -18.39 -3.26
N GLY A 241 -6.96 -19.66 -3.39
CA GLY A 241 -6.06 -20.80 -3.26
C GLY A 241 -6.31 -21.57 -1.97
N GLN A 242 -5.42 -22.50 -1.64
CA GLN A 242 -5.57 -23.39 -0.48
C GLN A 242 -4.63 -23.01 0.68
N TRP A 243 -3.66 -22.13 0.44
CA TRP A 243 -2.64 -21.74 1.41
C TRP A 243 -2.95 -20.37 2.01
N GLN A 244 -2.72 -20.22 3.32
CA GLN A 244 -2.93 -18.96 4.06
C GLN A 244 -1.75 -18.01 3.84
N LEU A 245 -1.79 -17.22 2.76
CA LEU A 245 -0.69 -16.31 2.40
C LEU A 245 -0.44 -15.23 3.44
N ASP A 246 -1.49 -14.76 4.11
CA ASP A 246 -1.40 -13.83 5.23
C ASP A 246 -0.62 -14.44 6.41
N ASN A 247 -0.73 -15.74 6.67
CA ASN A 247 0.06 -16.42 7.70
C ASN A 247 1.52 -16.56 7.28
N ALA A 248 1.77 -16.82 6.00
CA ALA A 248 3.13 -16.94 5.46
C ALA A 248 3.92 -15.62 5.49
N TYR A 249 3.25 -14.48 5.21
CA TYR A 249 3.95 -13.21 4.94
C TYR A 249 3.73 -12.10 5.96
N ARG A 250 2.80 -12.22 6.92
CA ARG A 250 2.46 -11.13 7.86
C ARG A 250 3.63 -10.56 8.67
N TYR A 251 4.67 -11.35 8.89
CA TYR A 251 5.85 -10.94 9.66
C TYR A 251 7.01 -10.42 8.80
N ILE A 252 6.75 -10.18 7.52
CA ILE A 252 7.73 -9.71 6.55
C ILE A 252 7.16 -8.45 5.89
N SER A 253 7.79 -7.29 6.14
CA SER A 253 7.47 -6.08 5.37
C SER A 253 8.21 -6.10 4.04
N GLU A 254 9.50 -6.43 4.04
CA GLU A 254 10.32 -6.51 2.84
C GLU A 254 11.17 -7.79 2.86
N ALA A 255 11.22 -8.48 1.73
CA ALA A 255 12.10 -9.62 1.54
C ALA A 255 12.36 -9.80 0.04
N TYR A 256 13.52 -9.38 -0.43
CA TYR A 256 13.89 -9.53 -1.84
C TYR A 256 15.37 -9.83 -2.00
N GLY A 257 15.70 -10.49 -3.10
CA GLY A 257 17.07 -10.68 -3.59
C GLY A 257 17.19 -10.16 -5.02
N GLY A 258 18.38 -9.75 -5.41
CA GLY A 258 18.60 -9.17 -6.72
C GLY A 258 20.05 -9.07 -7.14
N TYR A 259 20.24 -8.57 -8.36
CA TYR A 259 21.54 -8.38 -8.98
C TYR A 259 21.68 -6.94 -9.47
N HIS A 260 22.85 -6.35 -9.22
CA HIS A 260 23.26 -5.03 -9.67
C HIS A 260 24.15 -5.15 -10.91
N PHE A 261 23.76 -4.51 -12.01
CA PHE A 261 24.59 -4.41 -13.21
C PHE A 261 25.28 -3.04 -13.25
N ASP A 262 26.60 -3.04 -13.43
CA ASP A 262 27.45 -1.84 -13.50
C ASP A 262 27.32 -1.07 -14.83
N LYS A 263 26.10 -0.93 -15.34
CA LYS A 263 25.75 -0.19 -16.56
C LYS A 263 25.05 1.12 -16.21
N LEU A 264 25.22 2.15 -17.04
CA LEU A 264 24.75 3.52 -16.74
C LEU A 264 25.28 3.99 -15.37
N ASN A 265 24.43 4.58 -14.53
CA ASN A 265 24.69 4.86 -13.10
C ASN A 265 24.19 3.75 -12.18
N GLY A 266 23.87 2.57 -12.73
CA GLY A 266 23.36 1.41 -11.99
C GLY A 266 22.08 0.86 -12.61
N ILE A 267 21.97 -0.47 -12.63
CA ILE A 267 20.71 -1.16 -12.93
C ILE A 267 20.52 -2.26 -11.88
N ASN A 268 19.39 -2.27 -11.19
CA ASN A 268 19.04 -3.34 -10.24
C ASN A 268 17.89 -4.16 -10.80
N VAL A 269 17.97 -5.48 -10.68
CA VAL A 269 16.84 -6.39 -10.91
C VAL A 269 16.62 -7.17 -9.62
N ASP A 270 15.50 -6.90 -8.95
CA ASP A 270 15.15 -7.48 -7.66
C ASP A 270 13.83 -8.26 -7.78
N ALA A 271 13.71 -9.36 -7.03
CA ALA A 271 12.47 -10.14 -6.93
C ALA A 271 12.14 -10.47 -5.47
N GLY A 272 10.87 -10.31 -5.09
CA GLY A 272 10.38 -10.59 -3.73
C GLY A 272 9.24 -9.68 -3.30
N ILE A 273 9.20 -9.38 -1.99
CA ILE A 273 8.25 -8.49 -1.33
C ILE A 273 8.90 -7.13 -1.10
N PHE A 274 8.23 -6.06 -1.52
CA PHE A 274 8.69 -4.69 -1.46
C PHE A 274 7.65 -3.79 -0.82
N MET A 275 8.08 -2.65 -0.28
CA MET A 275 7.18 -1.51 -0.08
C MET A 275 6.68 -0.99 -1.43
N SER A 276 5.43 -0.53 -1.43
CA SER A 276 4.80 0.03 -2.62
C SER A 276 5.57 1.23 -3.14
N TYR A 277 5.73 1.34 -4.47
CA TYR A 277 6.21 2.55 -5.12
C TYR A 277 5.11 3.59 -5.35
N VAL A 278 3.84 3.20 -5.22
CA VAL A 278 2.65 4.06 -5.31
C VAL A 278 2.38 4.62 -3.91
N GLY A 279 2.19 5.93 -3.80
CA GLY A 279 2.08 6.64 -2.52
C GLY A 279 3.34 7.44 -2.20
N LEU A 280 3.17 8.68 -1.75
CA LEU A 280 4.28 9.52 -1.27
C LEU A 280 4.72 9.17 0.15
N TYR A 281 3.79 8.77 1.02
CA TYR A 281 4.09 8.40 2.39
C TYR A 281 4.79 7.04 2.42
N SER A 282 5.85 6.95 3.22
CA SER A 282 6.50 5.67 3.53
C SER A 282 5.58 4.82 4.39
N TYR A 283 5.72 3.51 4.23
CA TYR A 283 5.12 2.53 5.14
C TYR A 283 5.58 2.72 6.60
N TYR A 284 6.81 3.19 6.79
CA TYR A 284 7.41 3.37 8.12
C TYR A 284 7.20 4.80 8.62
N GLN A 285 6.50 4.96 9.75
CA GLN A 285 6.09 6.28 10.25
C GLN A 285 7.23 7.24 10.58
N PHE A 286 8.40 6.71 10.94
CA PHE A 286 9.61 7.49 11.18
C PHE A 286 10.00 8.36 9.98
N ASP A 287 9.69 7.90 8.76
CA ASP A 287 10.11 8.52 7.51
C ASP A 287 9.11 9.58 7.02
N ASN A 288 7.97 9.73 7.70
CA ASN A 288 6.86 10.60 7.29
C ASN A 288 6.83 11.90 8.09
N TRP A 289 6.24 12.96 7.52
CA TRP A 289 6.04 14.23 8.25
C TRP A 289 4.85 14.22 9.23
N SER A 290 3.85 13.36 9.00
CA SER A 290 2.70 13.14 9.89
C SER A 290 2.58 11.65 10.25
N TYR A 291 1.87 11.32 11.32
CA TYR A 291 1.61 9.93 11.74
C TYR A 291 0.44 9.32 10.97
N GLN A 292 -0.67 10.05 10.82
CA GLN A 292 -1.77 9.66 9.96
C GLN A 292 -1.51 10.21 8.55
N PRO A 293 -1.28 9.36 7.54
CA PRO A 293 -1.27 9.76 6.16
C PRO A 293 -2.65 10.28 5.74
N SER A 294 -2.67 11.15 4.72
CA SER A 294 -3.93 11.59 4.13
C SER A 294 -4.68 10.39 3.51
N TYR A 295 -5.97 10.56 3.27
CA TYR A 295 -6.78 9.61 2.51
C TYR A 295 -6.15 9.13 1.22
N VAL A 296 -5.43 10.00 0.51
CA VAL A 296 -4.74 9.60 -0.72
C VAL A 296 -3.78 8.45 -0.46
N SER A 297 -2.83 8.62 0.45
CA SER A 297 -1.87 7.56 0.78
C SER A 297 -2.49 6.40 1.57
N SER A 298 -3.47 6.65 2.43
CA SER A 298 -4.09 5.57 3.23
C SER A 298 -4.88 4.57 2.37
N ASN A 299 -5.29 4.97 1.17
CA ASN A 299 -6.12 4.14 0.26
C ASN A 299 -5.35 3.66 -0.97
N THR A 300 -4.04 3.88 -1.01
CA THR A 300 -3.13 3.30 -2.00
C THR A 300 -2.38 2.08 -1.41
N PRO A 301 -1.70 1.26 -2.22
CA PRO A 301 -1.11 0.02 -1.73
C PRO A 301 0.13 0.33 -0.87
N TRP A 302 0.41 -0.55 0.07
CA TRP A 302 1.54 -0.46 1.01
C TRP A 302 2.67 -1.42 0.66
N PHE A 303 2.36 -2.54 0.00
CA PHE A 303 3.35 -3.50 -0.43
C PHE A 303 3.04 -4.09 -1.81
N PHE A 304 4.07 -4.64 -2.44
CA PHE A 304 3.96 -5.44 -3.66
C PHE A 304 4.79 -6.71 -3.56
N ASN A 305 4.29 -7.78 -4.18
CA ASN A 305 5.04 -9.01 -4.39
C ASN A 305 5.28 -9.20 -5.90
N GLY A 306 6.53 -9.33 -6.32
CA GLY A 306 6.87 -9.44 -7.74
C GLY A 306 8.33 -9.14 -8.08
N VAL A 307 8.54 -8.49 -9.23
CA VAL A 307 9.84 -8.11 -9.78
C VAL A 307 9.89 -6.61 -10.01
N ARG A 308 10.98 -5.98 -9.56
CA ARG A 308 11.30 -4.57 -9.76
C ARG A 308 12.59 -4.43 -10.54
N ILE A 309 12.59 -3.53 -11.52
CA ILE A 309 13.79 -3.18 -12.27
C ILE A 309 14.08 -1.71 -12.02
N GLN A 310 15.19 -1.37 -11.37
CA GLN A 310 15.60 0.03 -11.19
C GLN A 310 16.66 0.37 -12.23
N ILE A 311 16.43 1.41 -13.02
CA ILE A 311 17.37 1.89 -14.02
C ILE A 311 17.74 3.32 -13.62
N PHE A 312 19.03 3.61 -13.51
CA PHE A 312 19.53 4.95 -13.21
C PHE A 312 20.25 5.53 -14.44
N PRO A 313 19.53 6.23 -15.35
CA PRO A 313 20.17 6.88 -16.50
C PRO A 313 21.15 8.00 -16.12
N SER A 314 21.02 8.57 -14.92
CA SER A 314 21.91 9.61 -14.39
C SER A 314 21.86 9.61 -12.86
N GLU A 315 22.68 10.45 -12.22
CA GLU A 315 22.63 10.70 -10.77
C GLU A 315 21.30 11.34 -10.29
N LYS A 316 20.45 11.81 -11.22
CA LYS A 316 19.25 12.61 -10.93
C LYS A 316 17.93 11.94 -11.31
N LEU A 317 17.99 10.83 -12.03
CA LEU A 317 16.82 10.19 -12.63
C LEU A 317 16.86 8.69 -12.38
N LYS A 318 15.75 8.15 -11.88
CA LYS A 318 15.47 6.72 -11.80
C LYS A 318 14.19 6.42 -12.58
N ILE A 319 14.25 5.41 -13.43
CA ILE A 319 13.10 4.80 -14.10
C ILE A 319 12.98 3.39 -13.54
N GLU A 320 11.80 3.05 -13.05
CA GLU A 320 11.61 1.82 -12.29
C GLU A 320 10.36 1.06 -12.75
N PRO A 321 10.47 0.15 -13.74
CA PRO A 321 9.36 -0.72 -14.14
C PRO A 321 9.11 -1.86 -13.15
N TRP A 322 7.85 -2.28 -13.05
CA TRP A 322 7.39 -3.33 -12.13
C TRP A 322 6.49 -4.35 -12.82
N ILE A 323 6.65 -5.62 -12.43
CA ILE A 323 5.75 -6.74 -12.76
C ILE A 323 5.38 -7.42 -11.45
N ILE A 324 4.13 -7.33 -11.04
CA ILE A 324 3.69 -7.66 -9.68
C ILE A 324 2.44 -8.53 -9.67
N ASN A 325 2.17 -9.17 -8.53
CA ASN A 325 1.03 -10.07 -8.41
C ASN A 325 -0.32 -9.33 -8.49
N GLY A 326 -0.38 -8.10 -7.99
CA GLY A 326 -1.56 -7.25 -8.04
C GLY A 326 -1.44 -6.05 -7.12
N TRP A 327 -2.49 -5.24 -7.07
CA TRP A 327 -2.60 -4.09 -6.17
C TRP A 327 -2.77 -4.52 -4.71
N GLN A 328 -1.79 -4.20 -3.84
CA GLN A 328 -1.81 -4.60 -2.42
C GLN A 328 -2.05 -6.11 -2.27
N SER A 329 -1.18 -6.95 -2.85
CA SER A 329 -1.44 -8.39 -2.92
C SER A 329 -0.22 -9.27 -2.76
N TYR A 330 -0.35 -10.29 -1.91
CA TYR A 330 0.58 -11.40 -1.84
C TYR A 330 0.42 -12.33 -3.04
N GLY A 331 -0.82 -12.64 -3.44
CA GLY A 331 -1.15 -13.53 -4.56
C GLY A 331 -1.78 -12.80 -5.74
N LYS A 332 -1.79 -13.44 -6.92
CA LYS A 332 -2.53 -12.89 -8.09
C LYS A 332 -4.04 -13.06 -7.90
N PHE A 333 -4.82 -12.02 -8.20
CA PHE A 333 -6.29 -12.11 -8.23
C PHE A 333 -6.82 -12.88 -9.44
N ASN A 334 -6.22 -12.66 -10.61
CA ASN A 334 -6.64 -13.21 -11.89
C ASN A 334 -5.45 -13.85 -12.64
N LYS A 335 -5.55 -14.09 -13.96
CA LYS A 335 -4.47 -14.69 -14.75
C LYS A 335 -3.33 -13.70 -15.03
N ALA A 336 -3.67 -12.46 -15.38
CA ALA A 336 -2.72 -11.41 -15.70
C ALA A 336 -2.04 -10.86 -14.43
N PRO A 337 -0.73 -10.57 -14.47
CA PRO A 337 -0.06 -9.81 -13.42
C PRO A 337 -0.45 -8.32 -13.48
N GLY A 338 -0.20 -7.60 -12.40
CA GLY A 338 -0.14 -6.15 -12.41
C GLY A 338 1.17 -5.68 -13.07
N ILE A 339 1.10 -4.57 -13.80
CA ILE A 339 2.27 -3.89 -14.37
C ILE A 339 2.23 -2.42 -13.97
N GLY A 340 3.39 -1.81 -13.86
CA GLY A 340 3.45 -0.39 -13.56
C GLY A 340 4.88 0.13 -13.52
N GLY A 341 5.04 1.34 -13.02
CA GLY A 341 6.35 1.92 -12.87
C GLY A 341 6.39 3.27 -12.19
N GLN A 342 7.58 3.61 -11.71
CA GLN A 342 7.90 4.91 -11.14
C GLN A 342 8.93 5.64 -12.01
N ILE A 343 8.72 6.94 -12.19
CA ILE A 343 9.77 7.89 -12.59
C ILE A 343 10.06 8.77 -11.38
N LEU A 344 11.28 8.67 -10.86
CA LEU A 344 11.78 9.53 -9.78
C LEU A 344 12.84 10.47 -10.35
N TRP A 345 12.56 11.78 -10.30
CA TRP A 345 13.45 12.80 -10.84
C TRP A 345 13.74 13.91 -9.82
N ARG A 346 15.03 14.17 -9.60
CA ARG A 346 15.53 15.19 -8.67
C ARG A 346 16.47 16.13 -9.42
N PRO A 347 15.97 17.21 -10.04
CA PRO A 347 16.80 18.11 -10.85
C PRO A 347 17.82 18.91 -10.02
N SER A 348 17.50 19.18 -8.76
CA SER A 348 18.33 19.88 -7.76
C SER A 348 18.14 19.23 -6.38
N GLY A 349 18.87 19.70 -5.37
CA GLY A 349 18.67 19.26 -3.98
C GLY A 349 17.33 19.68 -3.37
N ALA A 350 16.68 20.69 -3.96
CA ALA A 350 15.47 21.30 -3.43
C ALA A 350 14.17 20.79 -4.08
N VAL A 351 14.24 19.89 -5.07
CA VAL A 351 13.05 19.43 -5.81
C VAL A 351 13.10 17.91 -6.01
N SER A 352 12.00 17.23 -5.69
CA SER A 352 11.78 15.82 -6.00
C SER A 352 10.42 15.63 -6.66
N LEU A 353 10.42 14.90 -7.79
CA LEU A 353 9.22 14.51 -8.52
C LEU A 353 9.12 12.99 -8.51
N VAL A 354 7.98 12.47 -8.07
CA VAL A 354 7.67 11.03 -8.00
C VAL A 354 6.42 10.80 -8.84
N LEU A 355 6.56 10.10 -9.97
CA LEU A 355 5.47 9.88 -10.91
C LEU A 355 5.22 8.38 -11.04
N ASN A 356 4.09 7.90 -10.55
CA ASN A 356 3.79 6.47 -10.42
C ASN A 356 2.59 6.10 -11.27
N ASN A 357 2.67 4.99 -12.00
CA ASN A 357 1.59 4.50 -12.85
C ASN A 357 1.38 3.01 -12.64
N TYR A 358 0.13 2.56 -12.72
CA TYR A 358 -0.27 1.18 -12.50
C TYR A 358 -1.38 0.74 -13.45
N TRP A 359 -1.32 -0.53 -13.88
CA TRP A 359 -2.38 -1.25 -14.55
C TRP A 359 -2.48 -2.69 -14.01
N GLY A 360 -3.69 -3.21 -13.82
CA GLY A 360 -3.87 -4.59 -13.37
C GLY A 360 -5.30 -5.12 -13.49
N THR A 361 -5.49 -6.38 -13.08
CA THR A 361 -6.79 -7.07 -13.02
C THR A 361 -7.05 -7.54 -11.59
N ASP A 362 -7.25 -6.59 -10.68
CA ASP A 362 -7.15 -6.79 -9.23
C ASP A 362 -8.50 -6.99 -8.53
N THR A 363 -9.52 -7.37 -9.29
CA THR A 363 -10.85 -7.62 -8.74
C THR A 363 -11.07 -9.12 -8.62
N LEU A 364 -11.21 -9.59 -7.39
CA LEU A 364 -11.44 -10.99 -7.08
C LEU A 364 -12.74 -11.48 -7.73
N GLY A 365 -12.67 -12.62 -8.42
CA GLY A 365 -13.84 -13.23 -9.05
C GLY A 365 -14.37 -12.52 -10.31
N ILE A 366 -13.77 -11.39 -10.73
CA ILE A 366 -14.20 -10.62 -11.89
C ILE A 366 -13.02 -10.41 -12.86
N PRO A 367 -12.61 -11.44 -13.63
CA PRO A 367 -11.41 -11.37 -14.49
C PRO A 367 -11.47 -10.30 -15.58
N GLY A 368 -12.69 -9.86 -15.94
CA GLY A 368 -12.90 -8.80 -16.94
C GLY A 368 -12.70 -7.38 -16.42
N ARG A 369 -12.60 -7.18 -15.09
CA ARG A 369 -12.39 -5.88 -14.48
C ARG A 369 -10.90 -5.56 -14.41
N LYS A 370 -10.54 -4.43 -15.03
CA LYS A 370 -9.20 -3.87 -15.12
C LYS A 370 -9.14 -2.58 -14.31
N ARG A 371 -7.98 -2.26 -13.76
CA ARG A 371 -7.69 -1.03 -13.04
C ARG A 371 -6.57 -0.27 -13.75
N ILE A 372 -6.71 1.05 -13.78
CA ILE A 372 -5.60 1.98 -14.00
C ILE A 372 -5.51 2.94 -12.82
N HIS A 373 -4.29 3.36 -12.46
CA HIS A 373 -4.06 4.35 -11.42
C HIS A 373 -2.77 5.13 -11.71
N THR A 374 -2.78 6.43 -11.40
CA THR A 374 -1.62 7.31 -11.35
C THR A 374 -1.58 8.00 -9.99
N ASP A 375 -0.38 8.13 -9.44
CA ASP A 375 -0.06 8.83 -8.19
C ASP A 375 1.17 9.67 -8.48
N ASP A 376 0.99 10.99 -8.49
CA ASP A 376 2.02 11.93 -8.94
C ASP A 376 2.26 12.99 -7.86
N SER A 377 3.50 13.06 -7.40
CA SER A 377 3.92 13.89 -6.28
C SER A 377 5.04 14.85 -6.65
N ILE A 378 4.95 16.07 -6.15
CA ILE A 378 6.03 17.04 -6.12
C ILE A 378 6.37 17.39 -4.68
N GLN A 379 7.65 17.41 -4.36
CA GLN A 379 8.19 17.93 -3.10
C GLN A 379 9.16 19.06 -3.41
N VAL A 380 9.06 20.17 -2.68
CA VAL A 380 9.91 21.36 -2.86
C VAL A 380 10.38 21.88 -1.50
N GLU A 381 11.69 21.93 -1.30
CA GLU A 381 12.32 22.70 -0.23
C GLU A 381 12.50 24.15 -0.71
N TYR A 382 11.87 25.10 -0.04
CA TYR A 382 11.87 26.51 -0.45
C TYR A 382 12.62 27.41 0.54
N LEU A 383 13.10 26.86 1.64
CA LEU A 383 13.94 27.54 2.61
C LEU A 383 14.94 26.54 3.22
N ASP A 384 16.22 26.89 3.16
CA ASP A 384 17.30 26.20 3.89
C ASP A 384 18.28 27.25 4.41
N GLN A 385 18.20 27.53 5.72
CA GLN A 385 18.93 28.58 6.43
C GLN A 385 19.29 28.08 7.85
N PRO A 386 20.28 27.17 7.98
CA PRO A 386 20.56 26.45 9.23
C PRO A 386 20.90 27.32 10.44
N ASP A 387 21.34 28.56 10.22
CA ASP A 387 21.70 29.50 11.28
C ASP A 387 20.51 30.31 11.84
N ARG A 388 19.31 30.16 11.27
CA ARG A 388 18.10 30.86 11.73
C ARG A 388 17.23 29.96 12.62
N ASN A 389 16.36 30.60 13.42
CA ASN A 389 15.40 29.89 14.26
C ASN A 389 14.43 29.05 13.43
N LEU A 390 13.89 29.58 12.33
CA LEU A 390 13.26 28.79 11.27
C LEU A 390 14.37 28.37 10.31
N SER A 391 14.84 27.13 10.45
CA SER A 391 16.03 26.65 9.75
C SER A 391 15.73 26.07 8.38
N LYS A 392 14.53 25.52 8.17
CA LYS A 392 14.15 24.87 6.91
C LYS A 392 12.65 24.96 6.70
N ALA A 393 12.21 24.95 5.44
CA ALA A 393 10.81 24.80 5.09
C ALA A 393 10.60 24.10 3.74
N ALA A 394 9.61 23.22 3.68
CA ALA A 394 9.30 22.44 2.51
C ALA A 394 7.79 22.21 2.34
N PHE A 395 7.39 21.95 1.10
CA PHE A 395 6.01 21.69 0.72
C PHE A 395 5.93 20.42 -0.14
N THR A 396 4.83 19.69 -0.03
CA THR A 396 4.50 18.59 -0.91
C THR A 396 3.08 18.70 -1.43
N PHE A 397 2.87 18.25 -2.66
CA PHE A 397 1.56 18.06 -3.26
C PHE A 397 1.54 16.74 -4.00
N THR A 398 0.48 15.97 -3.80
CA THR A 398 0.23 14.72 -4.51
C THR A 398 -1.16 14.74 -5.11
N PHE A 399 -1.28 14.23 -6.32
CA PHE A 399 -2.55 14.00 -6.99
C PHE A 399 -2.66 12.55 -7.44
N ASP A 400 -3.83 11.98 -7.22
CA ASP A 400 -4.14 10.61 -7.57
C ASP A 400 -5.35 10.56 -8.49
N ALA A 401 -5.25 9.75 -9.53
CA ALA A 401 -6.37 9.43 -10.40
C ALA A 401 -6.35 7.97 -10.81
N GLY A 402 -7.51 7.31 -10.77
CA GLY A 402 -7.63 5.94 -11.22
C GLY A 402 -9.06 5.60 -11.59
N CYS A 403 -9.24 4.46 -12.26
CA CYS A 403 -10.57 3.92 -12.51
C CYS A 403 -10.56 2.42 -12.80
N GLU A 404 -11.74 1.81 -12.67
CA GLU A 404 -11.96 0.41 -13.06
C GLU A 404 -12.93 0.29 -14.24
N TYR A 405 -12.63 -0.64 -15.15
CA TYR A 405 -13.37 -0.80 -16.40
C TYR A 405 -13.21 -2.21 -16.98
N GLY A 406 -13.92 -2.49 -18.09
CA GLY A 406 -13.72 -3.67 -18.91
C GLY A 406 -15.00 -4.45 -19.20
N LYS A 407 -14.91 -5.46 -20.07
CA LYS A 407 -16.05 -6.28 -20.47
C LYS A 407 -16.52 -7.15 -19.30
N ASN A 408 -17.83 -7.19 -19.06
CA ASN A 408 -18.43 -7.92 -17.93
C ASN A 408 -17.85 -7.50 -16.56
N SER A 409 -17.32 -6.28 -16.47
CA SER A 409 -16.74 -5.77 -15.21
C SER A 409 -17.82 -5.26 -14.26
N GLY A 410 -19.02 -4.91 -14.75
CA GLY A 410 -20.09 -4.31 -13.97
C GLY A 410 -19.83 -2.84 -13.59
N VAL A 411 -18.79 -2.21 -14.16
CA VAL A 411 -18.39 -0.82 -13.89
C VAL A 411 -17.76 -0.18 -15.13
N ASN A 412 -17.58 1.13 -15.12
CA ASN A 412 -16.82 1.82 -16.15
C ASN A 412 -16.07 3.06 -15.61
N CYS A 413 -15.17 3.61 -16.44
CA CYS A 413 -14.51 4.87 -16.16
C CYS A 413 -15.38 6.06 -16.60
N GLY A 414 -16.15 6.65 -15.68
CA GLY A 414 -16.68 8.01 -15.83
C GLY A 414 -18.07 8.18 -16.46
N SER A 415 -18.67 7.18 -17.08
CA SER A 415 -19.99 7.31 -17.70
C SER A 415 -21.13 7.06 -16.70
N ALA A 416 -22.21 7.83 -16.86
CA ALA A 416 -23.44 7.68 -16.09
C ALA A 416 -24.29 6.54 -16.67
N ASP A 417 -23.83 5.30 -16.49
CA ASP A 417 -24.58 4.10 -16.83
C ASP A 417 -25.12 3.46 -15.53
N PRO A 418 -26.45 3.34 -15.34
CA PRO A 418 -27.03 2.65 -14.19
C PRO A 418 -26.66 1.16 -14.10
N GLN A 419 -26.40 0.49 -15.23
CA GLN A 419 -26.03 -0.94 -15.27
C GLN A 419 -24.55 -1.17 -15.00
N ASN A 420 -23.71 -0.20 -15.36
CA ASN A 420 -22.28 -0.21 -15.10
C ASN A 420 -21.92 1.13 -14.44
N PRO A 421 -22.14 1.33 -13.15
CA PRO A 421 -21.86 2.63 -12.53
C PRO A 421 -20.39 3.03 -12.67
N SER A 422 -20.18 4.33 -12.75
CA SER A 422 -18.84 4.94 -12.78
C SER A 422 -18.04 4.56 -11.53
N GLN A 423 -16.83 4.03 -11.73
CA GLN A 423 -15.92 3.58 -10.68
C GLN A 423 -14.53 4.18 -10.89
N TYR A 424 -14.24 5.24 -10.14
CA TYR A 424 -12.99 6.00 -10.23
C TYR A 424 -12.50 6.45 -8.87
N PHE A 425 -11.24 6.83 -8.80
CA PHE A 425 -10.61 7.49 -7.66
C PHE A 425 -10.06 8.82 -8.14
N LEU A 426 -10.38 9.89 -7.44
CA LEU A 426 -9.66 11.16 -7.55
C LEU A 426 -9.30 11.61 -6.16
N GLY A 427 -8.06 11.99 -5.96
CA GLY A 427 -7.55 12.42 -4.67
C GLY A 427 -6.48 13.49 -4.80
N PHE A 428 -6.34 14.28 -3.75
CA PHE A 428 -5.16 15.11 -3.57
C PHE A 428 -4.76 15.15 -2.11
N MET A 429 -3.48 15.38 -1.85
CA MET A 429 -3.00 15.76 -0.53
C MET A 429 -1.91 16.81 -0.63
N ALA A 430 -1.82 17.66 0.37
CA ALA A 430 -0.85 18.73 0.45
C ALA A 430 -0.33 18.87 1.88
N TYR A 431 0.97 19.02 2.02
CA TYR A 431 1.62 19.23 3.32
C TYR A 431 2.63 20.35 3.23
N ASN A 432 2.73 21.12 4.30
CA ASN A 432 3.79 22.09 4.51
C ASN A 432 4.48 21.79 5.84
N ARG A 433 5.81 21.78 5.84
CA ARG A 433 6.62 21.53 7.04
C ARG A 433 7.63 22.64 7.24
N LEU A 434 7.71 23.07 8.49
CA LEU A 434 8.65 24.05 9.01
C LEU A 434 9.55 23.36 10.04
N TRP A 435 10.86 23.53 9.93
CA TRP A 435 11.81 23.06 10.93
C TRP A 435 12.41 24.22 11.69
N PHE A 436 12.55 24.05 13.00
CA PHE A 436 13.08 25.05 13.89
C PHE A 436 14.31 24.55 14.64
N HIS A 437 15.20 25.49 14.97
CA HIS A 437 16.39 25.25 15.78
C HIS A 437 17.24 24.08 15.27
N LYS A 438 17.67 24.15 14.01
CA LYS A 438 18.53 23.13 13.37
C LYS A 438 17.91 21.74 13.40
N ASP A 439 16.67 21.65 12.92
CA ASP A 439 15.87 20.42 12.85
C ASP A 439 15.54 19.78 14.21
N LEU A 440 15.67 20.51 15.33
CA LEU A 440 15.30 20.01 16.66
C LEU A 440 13.78 19.90 16.82
N PHE A 441 13.04 20.82 16.22
CA PHE A 441 11.58 20.80 16.21
C PHE A 441 11.06 20.92 14.79
N ALA A 442 9.87 20.41 14.55
CA ALA A 442 9.14 20.71 13.33
C ALA A 442 7.64 20.82 13.56
N LEU A 443 7.01 21.65 12.73
CA LEU A 443 5.57 21.79 12.62
C LEU A 443 5.16 21.42 11.19
N THR A 444 4.21 20.50 11.06
CA THR A 444 3.62 20.11 9.79
C THR A 444 2.13 20.40 9.81
N LEU A 445 1.65 21.08 8.77
CA LEU A 445 0.25 21.28 8.48
C LEU A 445 -0.07 20.58 7.17
N GLY A 446 -1.16 19.85 7.10
CA GLY A 446 -1.56 19.26 5.83
C GLY A 446 -2.81 18.41 5.93
N GLY A 447 -3.13 17.80 4.81
CA GLY A 447 -4.28 16.92 4.67
C GLY A 447 -4.62 16.71 3.22
N GLY A 448 -5.83 16.22 2.97
CA GLY A 448 -6.26 15.92 1.62
C GLY A 448 -7.72 15.55 1.52
N ALA A 449 -8.13 15.15 0.32
CA ALA A 449 -9.48 14.70 0.06
C ALA A 449 -9.50 13.68 -1.06
N ILE A 450 -10.52 12.81 -1.03
CA ILE A 450 -10.76 11.81 -2.04
C ILE A 450 -12.24 11.77 -2.44
N THR A 451 -12.49 11.36 -3.69
CA THR A 451 -13.78 10.89 -4.16
C THR A 451 -13.57 9.52 -4.79
N ASN A 452 -14.32 8.53 -4.32
CA ASN A 452 -14.16 7.15 -4.76
C ASN A 452 -15.51 6.43 -4.91
N PRO A 453 -16.28 6.71 -5.98
CA PRO A 453 -17.45 5.92 -6.32
C PRO A 453 -17.10 4.43 -6.46
N GLY A 454 -17.89 3.57 -5.85
CA GLY A 454 -17.64 2.14 -5.73
C GLY A 454 -16.82 1.74 -4.51
N ARG A 455 -16.21 2.70 -3.78
CA ARG A 455 -15.37 2.45 -2.59
C ARG A 455 -14.25 1.43 -2.80
N TYR A 456 -13.84 1.20 -4.05
CA TYR A 456 -12.96 0.08 -4.41
C TYR A 456 -11.51 0.23 -3.91
N LEU A 457 -11.12 1.44 -3.48
CA LEU A 457 -9.86 1.68 -2.76
C LEU A 457 -10.08 2.03 -1.29
N VAL A 458 -11.33 2.23 -0.85
CA VAL A 458 -11.64 2.61 0.53
C VAL A 458 -11.37 1.43 1.45
N LEU A 459 -10.60 1.66 2.51
CA LEU A 459 -10.36 0.65 3.54
C LEU A 459 -11.68 0.17 4.15
N ILE A 460 -11.90 -1.15 4.15
CA ILE A 460 -13.08 -1.73 4.77
C ILE A 460 -12.93 -1.61 6.31
N PRO A 461 -13.89 -1.03 7.04
CA PRO A 461 -13.87 -1.04 8.50
C PRO A 461 -13.92 -2.48 9.06
N PRO A 462 -13.20 -2.81 10.14
CA PRO A 462 -13.11 -4.17 10.68
C PRO A 462 -14.36 -4.60 11.48
N ILE A 463 -15.55 -4.25 11.00
CA ILE A 463 -16.83 -4.53 11.65
C ILE A 463 -17.02 -6.04 11.73
N ASN A 464 -17.20 -6.57 12.94
CA ASN A 464 -17.26 -8.01 13.20
C ASN A 464 -16.10 -8.79 12.53
N GLY A 465 -14.88 -8.24 12.58
CA GLY A 465 -13.68 -8.86 12.03
C GLY A 465 -13.56 -8.81 10.49
N ALA A 466 -14.41 -8.06 9.79
CA ALA A 466 -14.42 -7.97 8.33
C ALA A 466 -13.05 -7.65 7.73
N THR A 467 -12.62 -8.40 6.71
CA THR A 467 -11.39 -8.17 5.94
C THR A 467 -11.71 -7.70 4.52
N ALA A 468 -10.68 -7.33 3.74
CA ALA A 468 -10.85 -7.03 2.31
C ALA A 468 -11.42 -8.22 1.53
N PHE A 469 -11.17 -9.46 1.98
CA PHE A 469 -11.75 -10.66 1.37
C PHE A 469 -13.19 -10.91 1.79
N SER A 470 -13.48 -10.88 3.10
CA SER A 470 -14.82 -11.22 3.59
C SER A 470 -15.85 -10.13 3.28
N GLY A 471 -15.41 -8.87 3.20
CA GLY A 471 -16.29 -7.71 3.15
C GLY A 471 -17.19 -7.61 4.39
N THR A 472 -18.15 -6.69 4.33
CA THR A 472 -19.20 -6.55 5.35
C THR A 472 -20.46 -5.91 4.75
N PRO A 473 -21.66 -6.36 5.12
CA PRO A 473 -22.91 -5.73 4.69
C PRO A 473 -23.17 -4.40 5.41
N TYR A 474 -22.50 -4.13 6.53
CA TYR A 474 -22.63 -2.87 7.26
C TYR A 474 -21.95 -1.70 6.54
N PHE A 475 -20.94 -1.99 5.71
CA PHE A 475 -20.24 -1.02 4.87
C PHE A 475 -19.81 -1.70 3.57
N THR A 476 -20.65 -1.58 2.55
CA THR A 476 -20.42 -2.21 1.24
C THR A 476 -19.34 -1.48 0.44
N ALA A 477 -18.63 -2.24 -0.40
CA ALA A 477 -17.73 -1.74 -1.45
C ALA A 477 -18.24 -2.16 -2.84
N GLY A 478 -19.54 -1.94 -3.06
CA GLY A 478 -20.25 -2.33 -4.27
C GLY A 478 -20.15 -1.25 -5.36
N PRO A 479 -20.20 -1.63 -6.65
CA PRO A 479 -20.35 -0.69 -7.75
C PRO A 479 -21.41 0.38 -7.49
N GLY A 480 -21.02 1.66 -7.61
CA GLY A 480 -21.93 2.80 -7.44
C GLY A 480 -22.02 3.38 -6.02
N ASP A 481 -21.53 2.67 -5.00
CA ASP A 481 -21.50 3.16 -3.62
C ASP A 481 -20.75 4.50 -3.53
N LYS A 482 -21.37 5.50 -2.91
CA LYS A 482 -20.77 6.83 -2.84
C LYS A 482 -19.76 6.89 -1.70
N TYR A 483 -18.63 7.54 -1.97
CA TYR A 483 -17.66 7.90 -0.96
C TYR A 483 -16.91 9.17 -1.35
N LYS A 484 -16.95 10.15 -0.45
CA LYS A 484 -16.16 11.37 -0.47
C LYS A 484 -15.67 11.59 0.94
N ALA A 485 -14.38 11.83 1.10
CA ALA A 485 -13.77 12.05 2.40
C ALA A 485 -12.69 13.10 2.33
N TRP A 486 -12.42 13.75 3.46
CA TRP A 486 -11.33 14.72 3.59
C TRP A 486 -10.73 14.65 4.98
N ASP A 487 -9.47 15.05 5.07
CA ASP A 487 -8.67 15.04 6.28
C ASP A 487 -7.86 16.33 6.42
N ALA A 488 -7.58 16.68 7.67
CA ALA A 488 -6.64 17.73 8.04
C ALA A 488 -5.88 17.33 9.31
N SER A 489 -4.61 17.70 9.38
CA SER A 489 -3.71 17.38 10.47
C SER A 489 -2.81 18.55 10.84
N VAL A 490 -2.48 18.61 12.13
CA VAL A 490 -1.42 19.43 12.69
C VAL A 490 -0.50 18.51 13.46
N THR A 491 0.76 18.44 13.03
CA THR A 491 1.75 17.52 13.59
C THR A 491 2.94 18.32 14.11
N PHE A 492 3.30 18.11 15.37
CA PHE A 492 4.49 18.64 15.99
C PHE A 492 5.48 17.50 16.28
N ASP A 493 6.73 17.68 15.86
CA ASP A 493 7.81 16.74 16.12
C ASP A 493 8.87 17.38 17.00
N TRP A 494 9.32 16.64 18.02
CA TRP A 494 10.56 16.88 18.74
C TRP A 494 11.58 15.80 18.38
N MET A 495 12.74 16.22 17.89
CA MET A 495 13.73 15.38 17.22
C MET A 495 15.13 15.58 17.84
N PRO A 496 15.33 15.19 19.11
CA PRO A 496 16.58 15.49 19.86
C PRO A 496 17.82 14.79 19.29
N LYS A 497 17.64 13.70 18.57
CA LYS A 497 18.68 12.92 17.89
C LYS A 497 18.17 12.50 16.52
N GLN A 498 19.07 12.20 15.59
CA GLN A 498 18.71 11.78 14.22
C GLN A 498 17.94 10.45 14.17
N PHE A 499 17.99 9.65 15.23
CA PHE A 499 17.42 8.29 15.30
C PHE A 499 16.09 8.20 16.06
N SER A 500 15.62 9.30 16.68
CA SER A 500 14.44 9.29 17.55
C SER A 500 13.55 10.51 17.33
N THR A 501 12.27 10.28 17.05
CA THR A 501 11.25 11.34 16.87
C THR A 501 10.14 11.13 17.88
N PHE A 502 9.84 12.16 18.67
CA PHE A 502 8.64 12.24 19.50
C PHE A 502 7.61 13.06 18.73
N ARG A 503 6.51 12.44 18.34
CA ARG A 503 5.47 13.03 17.49
C ARG A 503 4.19 13.25 18.28
N PHE A 504 3.59 14.42 18.09
CA PHE A 504 2.30 14.80 18.62
C PHE A 504 1.44 15.27 17.47
N GLU A 505 0.27 14.67 17.27
CA GLU A 505 -0.57 14.96 16.12
C GLU A 505 -2.02 15.09 16.53
N TYR A 506 -2.65 16.19 16.11
CA TYR A 506 -4.10 16.29 16.06
C TYR A 506 -4.57 16.09 14.63
N ASN A 507 -5.55 15.22 14.44
CA ASN A 507 -6.11 14.90 13.14
C ASN A 507 -7.64 14.97 13.17
N HIS A 508 -8.22 15.52 12.12
CA HIS A 508 -9.65 15.50 11.86
C HIS A 508 -9.92 14.85 10.50
N ARG A 509 -10.87 13.92 10.48
CA ARG A 509 -11.24 13.19 9.27
C ARG A 509 -12.76 13.14 9.17
N ALA A 510 -13.28 13.30 7.96
CA ALA A 510 -14.72 13.24 7.70
C ALA A 510 -15.03 12.54 6.39
N ALA A 511 -16.19 11.89 6.33
CA ALA A 511 -16.72 11.21 5.17
C ALA A 511 -18.20 11.58 4.97
N ASN A 512 -18.68 11.52 3.73
CA ASN A 512 -20.08 11.80 3.40
C ASN A 512 -21.05 10.70 3.91
N VAL A 513 -20.52 9.52 4.23
CA VAL A 513 -21.23 8.35 4.77
C VAL A 513 -20.68 7.97 6.15
N PRO A 514 -21.47 7.31 7.02
CA PRO A 514 -20.96 6.74 8.26
C PRO A 514 -19.81 5.76 7.97
N TYR A 515 -18.67 5.96 8.65
CA TYR A 515 -17.41 5.25 8.34
C TYR A 515 -16.51 5.03 9.57
N PHE A 516 -16.45 6.00 10.48
CA PHE A 516 -15.57 5.93 11.65
C PHE A 516 -16.27 5.30 12.84
N SER A 517 -15.52 4.63 13.73
CA SER A 517 -16.08 4.09 14.97
C SER A 517 -16.65 5.21 15.85
N GLY A 518 -17.90 5.02 16.29
CA GLY A 518 -18.56 5.83 17.32
C GLY A 518 -18.40 5.20 18.72
N GLU A 519 -19.08 5.80 19.69
CA GLU A 519 -19.06 5.40 21.10
C GLU A 519 -19.50 3.94 21.29
N GLY A 520 -20.51 3.49 20.54
CA GLY A 520 -20.98 2.11 20.55
C GLY A 520 -20.01 1.08 19.93
N GLY A 521 -18.87 1.51 19.41
CA GLY A 521 -17.87 0.62 18.81
C GLY A 521 -18.35 -0.09 17.54
N ILE A 522 -17.51 -1.00 17.04
CA ILE A 522 -17.78 -1.78 15.82
C ILE A 522 -17.58 -3.30 16.02
N THR A 523 -17.43 -3.72 17.27
CA THR A 523 -17.36 -5.12 17.70
C THR A 523 -18.69 -5.54 18.33
N PRO A 524 -19.26 -6.70 17.94
CA PRO A 524 -20.48 -7.22 18.55
C PRO A 524 -20.32 -7.52 20.06
N PRO A 525 -21.41 -7.58 20.83
CA PRO A 525 -21.39 -8.02 22.22
C PRO A 525 -20.77 -9.42 22.34
N GLY A 526 -19.77 -9.56 23.22
CA GLY A 526 -19.03 -10.82 23.38
C GLY A 526 -17.87 -11.03 22.39
N GLY A 527 -17.61 -10.07 21.49
CA GLY A 527 -16.51 -10.11 20.53
C GLY A 527 -16.96 -10.40 19.09
N ASN A 528 -16.01 -10.69 18.21
CA ASN A 528 -16.32 -11.12 16.85
C ASN A 528 -17.02 -12.48 16.87
N VAL A 529 -18.12 -12.61 16.13
CA VAL A 529 -18.96 -13.83 16.10
C VAL A 529 -19.28 -14.24 14.66
N GLY A 530 -19.40 -15.55 14.45
CA GLY A 530 -19.65 -16.12 13.14
C GLY A 530 -18.49 -15.91 12.14
N PRO A 531 -18.74 -16.11 10.83
CA PRO A 531 -17.78 -15.77 9.79
C PRO A 531 -17.41 -14.28 9.82
N PRO A 532 -16.14 -13.90 9.55
CA PRO A 532 -15.71 -12.50 9.54
C PRO A 532 -16.62 -11.61 8.67
N GLY A 533 -17.06 -10.49 9.22
CA GLY A 533 -17.92 -9.52 8.55
C GLY A 533 -19.38 -9.93 8.37
N SER A 534 -19.80 -11.09 8.89
CA SER A 534 -21.19 -11.53 8.83
C SER A 534 -22.14 -10.64 9.65
N LEU A 535 -23.43 -10.66 9.31
CA LEU A 535 -24.48 -9.99 10.08
C LEU A 535 -24.65 -10.65 11.45
N VAL A 536 -24.80 -9.82 12.49
CA VAL A 536 -25.12 -10.26 13.84
C VAL A 536 -26.58 -9.88 14.15
N PRO A 537 -27.47 -10.86 14.42
CA PRO A 537 -28.85 -10.59 14.74
C PRO A 537 -28.99 -9.65 15.96
N GLY A 538 -29.82 -8.61 15.82
CA GLY A 538 -30.08 -7.64 16.89
C GLY A 538 -28.95 -6.64 17.17
N TRP A 539 -27.90 -6.61 16.35
CA TRP A 539 -26.78 -5.69 16.54
C TRP A 539 -26.41 -4.94 15.26
N VAL A 540 -26.01 -3.69 15.43
CA VAL A 540 -25.45 -2.83 14.39
C VAL A 540 -24.23 -2.09 14.93
N PRO A 541 -23.18 -1.85 14.13
CA PRO A 541 -22.04 -1.05 14.54
C PRO A 541 -22.45 0.42 14.69
N ASP A 542 -21.85 1.12 15.65
CA ASP A 542 -21.98 2.58 15.75
C ASP A 542 -20.95 3.24 14.82
N LEU A 543 -21.42 3.69 13.65
CA LEU A 543 -20.59 4.43 12.69
C LEU A 543 -20.94 5.91 12.67
N ARG A 544 -19.90 6.75 12.64
CA ARG A 544 -19.99 8.21 12.58
C ARG A 544 -19.42 8.73 11.26
N LYS A 545 -19.83 9.95 10.89
CA LYS A 545 -19.36 10.63 9.66
C LYS A 545 -18.04 11.37 9.83
N TYR A 546 -17.54 11.49 11.05
CA TYR A 546 -16.26 12.12 11.32
C TYR A 546 -15.59 11.50 12.55
N GLU A 547 -14.28 11.69 12.63
CA GLU A 547 -13.48 11.48 13.82
C GLU A 547 -12.63 12.73 14.09
N ARG A 548 -12.23 12.87 15.35
CA ARG A 548 -11.13 13.73 15.78
C ARG A 548 -10.25 12.85 16.63
N ARG A 549 -8.94 13.01 16.49
CA ARG A 549 -7.99 12.16 17.20
C ARG A 549 -6.74 12.93 17.60
N PHE A 550 -6.22 12.59 18.76
CA PHE A 550 -4.88 12.98 19.17
C PHE A 550 -3.97 11.74 19.19
N THR A 551 -2.77 11.86 18.63
CA THR A 551 -1.76 10.80 18.61
C THR A 551 -0.48 11.30 19.27
N ILE A 552 0.11 10.48 20.14
CA ILE A 552 1.47 10.65 20.64
C ILE A 552 2.26 9.43 20.18
N ALA A 553 3.42 9.61 19.57
CA ALA A 553 4.26 8.49 19.14
C ALA A 553 5.74 8.70 19.48
N LEU A 554 6.40 7.61 19.82
CA LEU A 554 7.85 7.49 19.87
C LEU A 554 8.29 6.61 18.70
N LEU A 555 9.02 7.23 17.78
CA LEU A 555 9.51 6.60 16.57
C LEU A 555 11.02 6.50 16.65
N VAL A 556 11.56 5.29 16.48
CA VAL A 556 13.00 5.01 16.50
C VAL A 556 13.41 4.31 15.22
N LYS A 557 14.52 4.75 14.63
CA LYS A 557 15.22 4.09 13.53
C LYS A 557 16.70 4.10 13.83
N LEU A 558 17.31 2.93 13.98
CA LEU A 558 18.74 2.73 14.13
C LEU A 558 19.28 2.09 12.87
#